data_AF-A0A4V0H2F7-F1
#
_entry.id   AF-A0A4V0H2F7-F1
#
_cell.length_a   1.000
_cell.length_b   1.000
_cell.length_c   1.000
_cell.angle_alpha   90.00
_cell.angle_beta   90.00
_cell.angle_gamma   90.00
#
_symmetry.space_group_name_H-M   'P 1'
#
loop_
_entity.id
_entity.type
_entity.pdbx_description
1 polymer ?
#
loop_
_entity_poly.entity_id
_entity_poly.type
_entity_poly.pdbx_seq_one_letter_code
_entity_poly.pdbx_strand_id
1 'polypeptide(L)'
;MRTAFAASVEGGTWSSGSGYSVCKGMLVSGNPGLVGLEATYYVDFQKVQGGYDRRDRVYGAAVNGAGSWAFLTNGVFRASEADGASAYGGIKGQWTVSPGLGLPSGTSTKHLYFRVGNDTFWLDTNF
;
A
#
# COMPACT_ATOMS: atom_id res chain seq x y z
N MET A 1 -19.32 -13.24 -12.80
CA MET A 1 -17.99 -13.64 -12.27
C MET A 1 -17.35 -12.36 -11.73
N ARG A 2 -17.29 -12.17 -10.40
CA ARG A 2 -16.68 -10.98 -9.80
C ARG A 2 -15.17 -11.22 -9.76
N THR A 3 -14.40 -10.50 -10.57
CA THR A 3 -12.94 -10.41 -10.42
C THR A 3 -12.68 -9.80 -9.05
N ALA A 4 -12.01 -10.55 -8.17
CA ALA A 4 -11.67 -10.08 -6.84
C ALA A 4 -10.60 -8.98 -6.96
N PHE A 5 -10.93 -7.78 -6.49
CA PHE A 5 -9.92 -6.77 -6.14
C PHE A 5 -9.10 -7.35 -4.98
N ALA A 6 -7.84 -7.69 -5.21
CA ALA A 6 -7.00 -8.32 -4.21
C ALA A 6 -5.83 -7.39 -3.91
N ALA A 7 -5.94 -6.67 -2.80
CA ALA A 7 -4.77 -6.13 -2.13
C ALA A 7 -4.38 -7.06 -0.99
N SER A 8 -3.09 -7.35 -0.87
CA SER A 8 -2.56 -8.29 0.11
C SER A 8 -1.27 -7.79 0.71
N VAL A 9 -0.93 -8.37 1.86
CA VAL A 9 0.39 -8.24 2.45
C VAL A 9 0.97 -9.64 2.66
N GLU A 10 2.28 -9.77 2.50
CA GLU A 10 2.97 -11.03 2.76
C GLU A 10 4.37 -10.81 3.32
N GLY A 11 4.86 -11.84 4.01
CA GLY A 11 6.21 -11.87 4.56
C GLY A 11 6.47 -10.82 5.63
N GLY A 12 7.66 -10.21 5.56
CA GLY A 12 8.21 -9.36 6.60
C GLY A 12 8.89 -10.15 7.72
N THR A 13 9.93 -9.55 8.29
CA THR A 13 10.62 -10.07 9.47
C THR A 13 10.05 -9.38 10.70
N TRP A 14 9.45 -10.17 11.59
CA TRP A 14 8.85 -9.68 12.84
C TRP A 14 9.83 -9.81 14.00
N SER A 15 9.94 -8.74 14.79
CA SER A 15 10.60 -8.71 16.09
C SER A 15 9.64 -8.13 17.10
N SER A 16 9.45 -8.78 18.24
CA SER A 16 8.55 -8.34 19.30
C SER A 16 9.26 -8.27 20.65
N GLY A 17 8.74 -7.41 21.52
CA GLY A 17 9.15 -7.28 22.91
C GLY A 17 7.95 -6.89 23.76
N SER A 18 8.17 -6.60 25.05
CA SER A 18 7.09 -6.15 25.93
C SER A 18 6.45 -4.86 25.41
N GLY A 19 5.21 -4.94 24.96
CA GLY A 19 4.41 -3.80 24.50
C GLY A 19 4.70 -3.30 23.07
N TYR A 20 5.47 -4.02 22.24
CA TYR A 20 5.65 -3.62 20.85
C TYR A 20 5.90 -4.78 19.87
N SER A 21 5.61 -4.53 18.60
CA SER A 21 5.94 -5.42 17.48
C SER A 21 6.44 -4.60 16.30
N VAL A 22 7.63 -4.91 15.81
CA VAL A 22 8.24 -4.31 14.62
C VAL A 22 8.22 -5.31 13.48
N CYS A 23 7.79 -4.88 12.31
CA CYS A 23 7.91 -5.63 11.07
C CYS A 23 8.79 -4.88 10.07
N LYS A 24 9.78 -5.56 9.50
CA LYS A 24 10.65 -5.03 8.45
C LYS A 24 10.46 -5.80 7.15
N GLY A 25 10.35 -5.09 6.03
CA GLY A 25 10.27 -5.68 4.69
C GLY A 25 8.99 -6.45 4.41
N MET A 26 7.84 -5.99 4.95
CA MET A 26 6.56 -6.57 4.56
C MET A 26 6.23 -6.15 3.13
N LEU A 27 5.99 -7.12 2.24
CA LEU A 27 5.54 -6.85 0.89
C LEU A 27 4.07 -6.47 0.91
N VAL A 28 3.72 -5.42 0.18
CA VAL A 28 2.36 -4.98 -0.08
C VAL A 28 2.11 -5.08 -1.57
N SER A 29 1.04 -5.77 -1.94
CA SER A 29 0.68 -6.02 -3.33
C SER A 29 -0.76 -5.56 -3.58
N GLY A 30 -1.02 -5.00 -4.77
CA GLY A 30 -2.35 -4.59 -5.20
C GLY A 30 -2.60 -5.01 -6.64
N ASN A 31 -3.67 -5.79 -6.86
CA ASN A 31 -4.12 -6.25 -8.16
C ASN A 31 -5.65 -6.04 -8.31
N PRO A 32 -6.12 -5.22 -9.26
CA PRO A 32 -7.55 -4.99 -9.51
C PRO A 32 -8.31 -6.20 -10.09
N GLY A 33 -7.63 -7.31 -10.39
CA GLY A 33 -8.21 -8.45 -11.11
C GLY A 33 -8.51 -8.16 -12.60
N LEU A 34 -8.18 -6.97 -13.10
CA LEU A 34 -8.15 -6.64 -14.52
C LEU A 34 -6.73 -6.84 -15.03
N VAL A 35 -6.59 -7.49 -16.20
CA VAL A 35 -5.30 -7.66 -16.86
C VAL A 35 -4.65 -6.29 -16.99
N GLY A 36 -3.58 -6.04 -16.22
CA GLY A 36 -2.67 -4.94 -16.52
C GLY A 36 -2.56 -3.79 -15.53
N LEU A 37 -2.81 -3.96 -14.23
CA LEU A 37 -2.16 -3.08 -13.25
C LEU A 37 -1.82 -3.83 -11.98
N GLU A 38 -0.55 -4.02 -11.71
CA GLU A 38 -0.03 -4.63 -10.50
C GLU A 38 0.91 -3.64 -9.83
N ALA A 39 0.66 -3.35 -8.57
CA ALA A 39 1.50 -2.49 -7.75
C ALA A 39 2.10 -3.27 -6.59
N THR A 40 3.39 -3.04 -6.34
CA THR A 40 4.09 -3.60 -5.19
C THR A 40 4.97 -2.55 -4.51
N TYR A 41 5.16 -2.69 -3.21
CA TYR A 41 6.19 -2.00 -2.43
C TYR A 41 6.43 -2.72 -1.12
N TYR A 42 7.52 -2.39 -0.44
CA TYR A 42 7.85 -2.88 0.89
C TYR A 42 7.61 -1.83 1.96
N VAL A 43 7.23 -2.28 3.15
CA VAL A 43 7.07 -1.41 4.33
C VAL A 43 7.81 -1.93 5.54
N ASP A 44 8.28 -0.97 6.33
CA ASP A 44 8.75 -1.16 7.69
C ASP A 44 7.82 -0.40 8.64
N PHE A 45 7.36 -1.05 9.71
CA PHE A 45 6.47 -0.43 10.67
C PHE A 45 6.58 -1.03 12.06
N GLN A 46 6.03 -0.31 13.03
CA GLN A 46 5.96 -0.71 14.42
C GLN A 46 4.55 -0.52 14.95
N LYS A 47 4.13 -1.46 15.79
CA LYS A 47 2.94 -1.38 16.63
C LYS A 47 3.35 -1.23 18.09
N VAL A 48 2.73 -0.33 18.84
CA VAL A 48 3.09 -0.02 20.23
C VAL A 48 1.85 -0.01 21.11
N GLN A 49 1.76 -1.01 22.00
CA GLN A 49 0.63 -1.14 22.92
C GLN A 49 0.52 0.07 23.85
N GLY A 50 -0.60 0.77 23.77
CA GLY A 50 -0.84 1.99 24.57
C GLY A 50 0.08 3.16 24.21
N GLY A 51 0.79 3.08 23.08
CA GLY A 51 1.62 4.13 22.52
C GLY A 51 1.18 4.50 21.10
N TYR A 52 2.08 5.13 20.35
CA TYR A 52 1.83 5.48 18.96
C TYR A 52 2.50 4.51 17.99
N ASP A 53 1.70 3.88 17.14
CA ASP A 53 2.12 3.10 16.00
C ASP A 53 2.88 3.94 14.97
N ARG A 54 3.88 3.35 14.33
CA ARG A 54 4.80 4.07 13.44
C ARG A 54 4.98 3.42 12.08
N ARG A 55 5.17 4.27 11.06
CA ARG A 55 5.65 3.91 9.74
C ARG A 55 7.09 4.39 9.59
N ASP A 56 8.02 3.45 9.48
CA ASP A 56 9.44 3.78 9.41
C ASP A 56 9.88 4.01 7.97
N ARG A 57 9.47 3.13 7.05
CA ARG A 57 9.89 3.17 5.64
C ARG A 57 8.81 2.65 4.71
N VAL A 58 8.82 3.19 3.50
CA VAL A 58 8.12 2.69 2.31
C VAL A 58 9.14 2.73 1.18
N TYR A 59 9.40 1.60 0.52
CA TYR A 59 10.50 1.48 -0.46
C TYR A 59 10.23 0.39 -1.49
N GLY A 60 11.05 0.36 -2.55
CA GLY A 60 10.94 -0.65 -3.61
C GLY A 60 9.63 -0.59 -4.39
N ALA A 61 9.04 0.61 -4.52
CA ALA A 61 7.79 0.79 -5.24
C ALA A 61 7.94 0.45 -6.73
N ALA A 62 7.12 -0.49 -7.21
CA ALA A 62 7.05 -0.88 -8.61
C ALA A 62 5.59 -0.98 -9.05
N VAL A 63 5.30 -0.56 -10.28
CA VAL A 63 3.98 -0.70 -10.89
C VAL A 63 4.16 -1.20 -12.31
N ASN A 64 3.52 -2.32 -12.63
CA ASN A 64 3.61 -3.01 -13.92
C ASN A 64 2.21 -3.27 -14.48
N GLY A 65 2.10 -3.40 -15.80
CA GLY A 65 0.85 -3.79 -16.44
C GLY A 65 0.58 -3.06 -17.75
N ALA A 66 -0.67 -3.16 -18.22
CA ALA A 66 -1.16 -2.52 -19.43
C ALA A 66 -1.45 -1.03 -19.18
N GLY A 67 -1.29 -0.22 -20.21
CA GLY A 67 -1.37 1.24 -20.09
C GLY A 67 -0.08 1.84 -19.53
N SER A 68 -0.13 3.14 -19.20
CA SER A 68 0.99 3.87 -18.64
C SER A 68 0.71 4.27 -17.19
N TRP A 69 1.74 4.17 -16.35
CA TRP A 69 1.70 4.60 -14.96
C TRP A 69 2.61 5.81 -14.74
N ALA A 70 2.13 6.80 -14.00
CA ALA A 70 2.94 7.90 -13.49
C ALA A 70 2.75 8.04 -11.98
N PHE A 71 3.84 8.02 -11.21
CA PHE A 71 3.77 8.27 -9.76
C PHE A 71 3.39 9.73 -9.49
N LEU A 72 2.40 9.94 -8.64
CA LEU A 72 2.09 11.25 -8.04
C LEU A 72 2.79 11.38 -6.68
N THR A 73 2.80 10.32 -5.90
CA THR A 73 3.56 10.25 -4.65
C THR A 73 3.89 8.80 -4.29
N ASN A 74 5.02 8.60 -3.65
CA ASN A 74 5.38 7.36 -2.97
C ASN A 74 6.15 7.69 -1.69
N GLY A 75 6.07 6.81 -0.69
CA GLY A 75 6.80 6.98 0.56
C GLY A 75 5.91 7.02 1.80
N VAL A 76 6.46 7.58 2.87
CA VAL A 76 5.77 7.79 4.14
C VAL A 76 5.03 9.13 4.10
N PHE A 77 3.72 9.11 4.32
CA PHE A 77 2.89 10.34 4.33
C PHE A 77 2.59 10.82 5.75
N ARG A 78 2.51 9.87 6.69
CA ARG A 78 2.44 10.15 8.13
C ARG A 78 3.21 9.08 8.89
N ALA A 79 4.29 9.49 9.54
CA ALA A 79 5.23 8.60 10.20
C ALA A 79 4.73 8.04 11.54
N SER A 80 3.85 8.75 12.24
CA SER A 80 3.28 8.32 13.52
C SER A 80 1.77 8.45 13.50
N GLU A 81 1.08 7.55 14.17
CA GLU A 81 -0.33 7.76 14.45
C GLU A 81 -0.50 8.95 15.42
N ALA A 82 -1.70 9.50 15.42
CA ALA A 82 -2.14 10.59 16.29
C ALA A 82 -3.61 10.32 16.68
N ASP A 83 -4.14 11.11 17.60
CA ASP A 83 -5.54 10.98 17.99
C ASP A 83 -6.49 11.06 16.78
N GLY A 84 -7.32 10.04 16.61
CA GLY A 84 -8.21 9.87 15.46
C GLY A 84 -7.53 9.60 14.10
N ALA A 85 -6.22 9.33 14.05
CA ALA A 85 -5.46 9.35 12.80
C ALA A 85 -4.32 8.33 12.72
N SER A 86 -4.41 7.33 11.83
CA SER A 86 -3.36 6.31 11.60
C SER A 86 -2.05 6.86 11.01
N ALA A 87 -0.90 6.25 11.30
CA ALA A 87 0.30 6.35 10.48
C ALA A 87 0.09 5.65 9.13
N TYR A 88 0.57 6.23 8.03
CA TYR A 88 0.37 5.65 6.71
C TYR A 88 1.39 6.11 5.66
N GLY A 89 1.49 5.29 4.63
CA GLY A 89 2.34 5.51 3.47
C GLY A 89 1.98 4.50 2.38
N GLY A 90 2.63 4.60 1.23
CA GLY A 90 2.42 3.69 0.11
C GLY A 90 2.67 4.39 -1.21
N ILE A 91 1.82 4.12 -2.20
CA ILE A 91 1.92 4.70 -3.52
C ILE A 91 0.60 5.33 -3.97
N LYS A 92 0.70 6.41 -4.75
CA LYS A 92 -0.40 7.03 -5.48
C LYS A 92 0.10 7.41 -6.87
N GLY A 93 -0.71 7.17 -7.89
CA GLY A 93 -0.35 7.53 -9.25
C GLY A 93 -1.52 7.67 -10.19
N GLN A 94 -1.22 8.10 -11.40
CA GLN A 94 -2.14 8.13 -12.52
C GLN A 94 -1.91 6.89 -13.38
N TRP A 95 -2.99 6.16 -13.64
CA TRP A 95 -3.04 5.07 -14.60
C TRP A 95 -3.83 5.53 -15.82
N THR A 96 -3.18 5.50 -16.99
CA THR A 96 -3.79 5.87 -18.27
C THR A 96 -3.85 4.65 -19.17
N VAL A 97 -5.06 4.35 -19.65
CA VAL A 97 -5.34 3.24 -20.55
C VAL A 97 -5.77 3.80 -21.90
N SER A 98 -5.01 3.48 -22.96
CA SER A 98 -5.39 3.83 -24.32
C SER A 98 -6.56 2.96 -24.81
N PRO A 99 -7.43 3.47 -25.69
CA PRO A 99 -8.43 2.65 -26.37
C PRO A 99 -7.79 1.45 -27.09
N GLY A 100 -8.51 0.33 -27.16
CA GLY A 100 -8.08 -0.87 -27.88
C GLY A 100 -7.39 -1.95 -27.05
N LEU A 101 -7.16 -1.72 -25.75
CA LEU A 101 -6.58 -2.73 -24.84
C LEU A 101 -7.61 -3.67 -24.19
N GLY A 102 -8.88 -3.62 -24.60
CA GLY A 102 -9.95 -4.40 -23.98
C GLY A 102 -10.26 -4.00 -22.52
N LEU A 103 -9.72 -2.85 -22.08
CA LEU A 103 -9.89 -2.26 -20.75
C LEU A 103 -10.64 -0.92 -20.86
N PRO A 104 -11.30 -0.43 -19.79
CA PRO A 104 -11.87 0.91 -19.76
C PRO A 104 -10.80 1.96 -20.06
N SER A 105 -10.93 2.66 -21.19
CA SER A 105 -9.99 3.70 -21.59
C SER A 105 -10.14 4.96 -20.76
N GLY A 106 -9.04 5.68 -20.56
CA GLY A 106 -9.01 6.95 -19.84
C GLY A 106 -7.93 7.00 -18.76
N THR A 107 -7.91 8.09 -18.02
CA THR A 107 -6.98 8.30 -16.90
C THR A 107 -7.73 8.18 -15.58
N SER A 108 -7.20 7.42 -14.63
CA SER A 108 -7.72 7.32 -13.28
C SER A 108 -6.60 7.52 -12.25
N THR A 109 -6.95 8.05 -11.08
CA THR A 109 -6.02 8.11 -9.94
C THR A 109 -6.18 6.86 -9.10
N LYS A 110 -5.08 6.15 -8.86
CA LYS A 110 -5.03 4.94 -8.07
C LYS A 110 -4.12 5.10 -6.87
N HIS A 111 -4.44 4.42 -5.77
CA HIS A 111 -3.63 4.38 -4.57
C HIS A 111 -3.65 3.01 -3.91
N LEU A 112 -2.51 2.63 -3.35
CA LEU A 112 -2.34 1.46 -2.49
C LEU A 112 -1.56 1.94 -1.27
N TYR A 113 -2.27 2.05 -0.16
CA TYR A 113 -1.73 2.54 1.10
C TYR A 113 -1.73 1.43 2.14
N PHE A 114 -0.67 1.43 2.94
CA PHE A 114 -0.59 0.65 4.16
C PHE A 114 -0.79 1.60 5.33
N ARG A 115 -1.75 1.26 6.19
CA ARG A 115 -2.05 1.99 7.43
C ARG A 115 -1.65 1.15 8.65
N VAL A 116 -1.18 1.83 9.68
CA VAL A 116 -0.95 1.26 11.01
C VAL A 116 -1.51 2.22 12.05
N GLY A 117 -2.23 1.68 13.01
CA GLY A 117 -2.82 2.43 14.10
C GLY A 117 -3.70 1.53 14.96
N ASN A 118 -3.96 1.93 16.20
CA ASN A 118 -4.72 1.14 17.18
C ASN A 118 -4.20 -0.31 17.31
N ASP A 119 -2.88 -0.48 17.38
CA ASP A 119 -2.21 -1.79 17.52
C ASP A 119 -2.49 -2.77 16.36
N THR A 120 -2.97 -2.26 15.23
CA THR A 120 -3.31 -3.04 14.03
C THR A 120 -2.77 -2.41 12.75
N PHE A 121 -2.90 -3.12 11.64
CA PHE A 121 -2.60 -2.61 10.31
C PHE A 121 -3.63 -3.08 9.30
N TRP A 122 -3.82 -2.29 8.24
CA TRP A 122 -4.74 -2.60 7.15
C TRP A 122 -4.33 -1.90 5.87
N LEU A 123 -4.90 -2.34 4.76
CA LEU A 123 -4.72 -1.72 3.46
C LEU A 123 -5.90 -0.78 3.15
N ASP A 124 -5.58 0.36 2.55
CA ASP A 124 -6.55 1.31 1.98
C ASP A 124 -6.16 1.49 0.52
N THR A 125 -7.06 1.08 -0.38
CA THR A 125 -6.78 1.00 -1.81
C THR A 125 -8.01 1.22 -2.65
N ASN A 126 -7.81 1.75 -3.85
CA ASN A 126 -8.81 1.78 -4.91
C ASN A 126 -8.30 1.17 -6.23
N PHE A 127 -7.25 0.33 -6.15
CA PHE A 127 -6.77 -0.49 -7.26
C PHE A 127 -7.92 -1.28 -7.85
#